data_AF-A0A369GZW9-F1
#
_entry.id   AF-A0A369GZW9-F1
#
_cell.length_a   1.000
_cell.length_b   1.000
_cell.length_c   1.000
_cell.angle_alpha   90.00
_cell.angle_beta   90.00
_cell.angle_gamma   90.00
#
_symmetry.space_group_name_H-M   'P 1'
#
loop_
_entity.id
_entity.type
_entity.pdbx_description
1 polymer ?
#
loop_
_entity_poly.entity_id
_entity_poly.type
_entity_poly.pdbx_seq_one_letter_code
_entity_poly.pdbx_strand_id
1 'polypeptide(L)'
;MRVIFLLFGALVALAAAQEPAPPPPGDPPPPDAASPPPPDASSPPPPDASSSPPPDPEVPPPDQEESDDAEDATLDSSIPGIRNLPRCARTCGRNMLSESKATELDCDHGDFQCLCVNQDFFFGLRDCTQGNCQGQNVNEILQFGQTICQENGVPTNSTEFFKARRRALLYRG
;
A
#
# COMPACT_ATOMS: atom_id res chain seq x y z
N MET A 1 48.25 -40.28 -6.23
CA MET A 1 47.98 -41.50 -7.02
C MET A 1 46.51 -41.88 -6.84
N ARG A 2 45.77 -42.01 -7.95
CA ARG A 2 44.65 -42.96 -8.25
C ARG A 2 43.57 -43.14 -7.15
N VAL A 3 42.27 -43.01 -7.42
CA VAL A 3 41.52 -43.84 -8.38
C VAL A 3 40.25 -43.10 -8.82
N ILE A 4 40.13 -42.97 -10.13
CA ILE A 4 38.92 -42.70 -10.91
C ILE A 4 38.06 -43.96 -10.88
N PHE A 5 36.79 -43.87 -10.48
CA PHE A 5 35.76 -44.80 -10.95
C PHE A 5 34.51 -44.02 -11.35
N LEU A 6 34.40 -43.88 -12.67
CA LEU A 6 33.22 -43.53 -13.43
C LEU A 6 32.11 -44.53 -13.09
N LEU A 7 30.99 -44.04 -12.58
CA LEU A 7 29.70 -44.72 -12.72
C LEU A 7 28.71 -43.73 -13.34
N PHE A 8 28.76 -43.73 -14.68
CA PHE A 8 27.68 -43.32 -15.56
C PHE A 8 26.46 -44.21 -15.27
N GLY A 9 25.61 -43.77 -14.33
CA GLY A 9 24.28 -44.33 -14.12
C GLY A 9 23.28 -43.63 -15.04
N ALA A 10 23.03 -44.23 -16.19
CA ALA A 10 21.98 -43.83 -17.12
C ALA A 10 20.61 -43.93 -16.43
N LEU A 11 20.05 -42.80 -16.00
CA LEU A 11 18.66 -42.70 -15.60
C LEU A 11 17.86 -42.24 -16.82
N VAL A 12 17.20 -43.23 -17.41
CA VAL A 12 16.26 -43.14 -18.52
C VAL A 12 15.25 -42.03 -18.23
N ALA A 13 15.24 -41.00 -19.08
CA ALA A 13 14.20 -39.98 -19.10
C ALA A 13 12.87 -40.63 -19.47
N LEU A 14 12.00 -40.86 -18.48
CA LEU A 14 10.57 -41.04 -18.73
C LEU A 14 10.02 -39.70 -19.21
N ALA A 15 10.00 -39.50 -20.53
CA ALA A 15 9.15 -38.50 -21.16
C ALA A 15 7.69 -38.98 -21.02
N ALA A 16 7.07 -38.64 -19.89
CA ALA A 16 5.62 -38.64 -19.80
C ALA A 16 5.12 -37.61 -20.82
N ALA A 17 4.46 -38.08 -21.88
CA ALA A 17 3.62 -37.27 -22.72
C ALA A 17 2.51 -36.68 -21.84
N GLN A 18 2.79 -35.52 -21.24
CA GLN A 18 1.78 -34.67 -20.65
C GLN A 18 1.00 -34.08 -21.83
N GLU A 19 -0.14 -34.70 -22.13
CA GLU A 19 -1.14 -34.09 -22.98
C GLU A 19 -1.45 -32.69 -22.39
N PRO A 20 -1.35 -31.60 -23.18
CA PRO A 20 -1.62 -30.27 -22.65
C PRO A 20 -3.05 -30.24 -22.13
N ALA A 21 -3.21 -29.92 -20.85
CA ALA A 21 -4.52 -29.78 -20.24
C ALA A 21 -5.38 -28.82 -21.09
N PRO A 22 -6.67 -29.12 -21.31
CA PRO A 22 -7.55 -28.20 -22.01
C PRO A 22 -7.54 -26.85 -21.31
N PRO A 23 -7.59 -25.73 -22.05
CA PRO A 23 -7.62 -24.41 -21.43
C PRO A 23 -8.82 -24.33 -20.48
N PRO A 24 -8.71 -23.61 -19.36
CA PRO A 24 -9.85 -23.38 -18.49
C PRO A 24 -10.98 -22.73 -19.29
N PRO A 25 -12.26 -23.03 -18.98
CA PRO A 25 -13.37 -22.28 -19.56
C PRO A 25 -13.14 -20.80 -19.29
N GLY A 26 -13.33 -19.96 -20.32
CA GLY A 26 -13.18 -18.51 -20.18
C GLY A 26 -14.12 -17.99 -19.10
N ASP A 27 -13.66 -17.00 -18.34
CA ASP A 27 -14.49 -16.34 -17.34
C ASP A 27 -15.79 -15.82 -17.97
N PRO A 28 -16.94 -15.94 -17.27
CA PRO A 28 -18.18 -15.33 -17.74
C PRO A 28 -17.94 -13.83 -17.97
N PRO A 29 -18.57 -13.23 -19.00
CA PRO A 29 -18.48 -11.79 -19.19
C PRO A 29 -18.92 -11.09 -17.90
N PRO A 30 -18.27 -9.97 -17.53
CA PRO A 30 -18.72 -9.18 -16.40
C PRO A 30 -20.20 -8.84 -16.60
N PRO A 31 -21.02 -8.82 -15.53
CA PRO A 31 -22.40 -8.38 -15.66
C PRO A 31 -22.39 -7.00 -16.32
N ASP A 32 -23.24 -6.81 -17.34
CA ASP A 32 -23.43 -5.51 -17.96
C ASP A 32 -23.61 -4.48 -16.85
N ALA A 33 -22.62 -3.59 -16.72
CA ALA A 33 -22.67 -2.51 -15.75
C ALA A 33 -23.93 -1.71 -16.07
N ALA A 34 -24.95 -1.88 -15.23
CA ALA A 34 -26.13 -1.03 -15.25
C ALA A 34 -25.63 0.41 -15.31
N SER A 35 -25.97 1.11 -16.37
CA SER A 35 -25.56 2.49 -16.56
C SER A 35 -25.90 3.27 -15.29
N PRO A 36 -24.96 4.08 -14.76
CA PRO A 36 -25.26 4.87 -13.57
C PRO A 36 -26.50 5.74 -13.85
N PRO A 37 -27.42 5.88 -12.89
CA PRO A 37 -28.54 6.80 -13.05
C PRO A 37 -28.00 8.22 -13.31
N PRO A 38 -28.72 9.06 -14.08
CA PRO A 38 -28.34 10.45 -14.24
C PRO A 38 -28.30 11.13 -12.87
N PRO A 39 -27.38 12.08 -12.63
CA PRO A 39 -27.37 12.82 -11.38
C PRO A 39 -28.70 13.59 -11.24
N ASP A 40 -29.39 13.39 -10.11
CA ASP A 40 -30.56 14.17 -9.73
C ASP A 40 -30.19 15.66 -9.66
N ALA A 41 -30.71 16.44 -10.61
CA ALA A 41 -30.64 17.89 -10.61
C ALA A 41 -31.57 18.45 -9.53
N SER A 42 -31.15 18.38 -8.27
CA SER A 42 -31.78 19.05 -7.14
C SER A 42 -30.76 19.29 -6.03
N SER A 43 -29.69 20.02 -6.37
CA SER A 43 -28.85 20.69 -5.38
C SER A 43 -29.17 22.19 -5.40
N PRO A 44 -29.34 22.85 -4.24
CA PRO A 44 -29.50 24.31 -4.21
C PRO A 44 -28.25 24.99 -4.80
N PRO A 45 -28.38 26.17 -5.42
CA PRO A 45 -27.23 26.90 -5.93
C PRO A 45 -26.29 27.29 -4.79
N PRO A 46 -24.97 27.40 -5.05
CA PRO A 46 -24.04 27.97 -4.08
C PRO A 46 -24.41 29.43 -3.79
N PRO A 47 -24.12 29.97 -2.60
CA PRO A 47 -24.31 31.40 -2.36
C PRO A 47 -23.34 32.20 -3.24
N ASP A 48 -23.90 33.18 -3.95
CA ASP A 48 -23.15 34.19 -4.70
C ASP A 48 -22.15 34.91 -3.80
N ALA A 49 -20.85 34.70 -4.03
CA ALA A 49 -19.80 35.57 -3.54
C ALA A 49 -19.21 36.32 -4.74
N SER A 50 -19.98 37.28 -5.26
CA SER A 50 -19.46 38.32 -6.14
C SER A 50 -19.57 39.65 -5.41
N SER A 51 -18.45 40.05 -4.81
CA SER A 51 -18.19 41.44 -4.42
C SER A 51 -16.70 41.67 -4.57
N SER A 52 -16.36 42.44 -5.60
CA SER A 52 -15.01 42.96 -5.85
C SER A 52 -14.52 43.82 -4.67
N PRO A 53 -13.20 44.02 -4.54
CA PRO A 53 -12.52 44.24 -3.27
C PRO A 53 -12.49 45.71 -2.81
N PRO A 54 -12.36 45.98 -1.50
CA PRO A 54 -11.88 47.27 -0.99
C PRO A 54 -10.34 47.40 -1.18
N PRO A 55 -9.79 48.63 -1.21
CA PRO A 55 -8.37 48.87 -1.50
C PRO A 55 -7.43 48.33 -0.42
N ASP A 56 -6.24 47.91 -0.85
CA ASP A 56 -5.09 47.50 -0.05
C ASP A 56 -4.85 48.37 1.20
N PRO A 57 -4.78 47.77 2.39
CA PRO A 57 -3.90 48.24 3.45
C PRO A 57 -2.54 47.56 3.31
N GLU A 58 -1.55 48.34 2.87
CA GLU A 58 -0.11 48.22 3.10
C GLU A 58 0.42 46.79 3.36
N VAL A 59 1.08 46.20 2.35
CA VAL A 59 1.85 44.95 2.45
C VAL A 59 2.79 44.98 3.66
N PRO A 60 2.53 44.19 4.72
CA PRO A 60 3.54 43.86 5.71
C PRO A 60 4.48 42.78 5.10
N PRO A 61 5.73 42.66 5.55
CA PRO A 61 6.74 41.78 4.94
C PRO A 61 6.32 40.29 4.97
N PRO A 62 6.87 39.45 4.09
CA PRO A 62 6.44 38.06 3.92
C PRO A 62 7.04 37.20 5.04
N ASP A 63 6.34 37.10 6.16
CA ASP A 63 6.58 36.07 7.16
C ASP A 63 5.21 35.70 7.76
N GLN A 64 4.96 34.41 7.98
CA GLN A 64 3.76 33.82 8.63
C GLN A 64 2.62 33.32 7.70
N GLU A 65 2.94 32.47 6.73
CA GLU A 65 2.05 31.36 6.29
C GLU A 65 2.61 30.02 6.83
N GLU A 66 3.23 30.06 8.01
CA GLU A 66 4.11 29.03 8.56
C GLU A 66 3.58 28.57 9.93
N SER A 67 2.79 27.49 9.99
CA SER A 67 2.64 26.70 11.23
C SER A 67 2.13 25.27 11.04
N ASP A 68 1.37 24.92 10.00
CA ASP A 68 0.82 23.55 9.86
C ASP A 68 1.79 22.53 9.21
N ASP A 69 2.86 23.00 8.57
CA ASP A 69 3.85 22.13 7.90
C ASP A 69 5.02 21.70 8.79
N ALA A 70 5.32 22.47 9.84
CA ALA A 70 6.47 22.24 10.70
C ALA A 70 6.27 21.07 11.66
N GLU A 71 5.06 20.91 12.24
CA GLU A 71 4.76 19.80 13.14
C GLU A 71 4.75 18.45 12.41
N ASP A 72 4.15 18.41 11.21
CA ASP A 72 4.06 17.22 10.36
C ASP A 72 5.45 16.73 9.89
N ALA A 73 6.38 17.65 9.66
CA ALA A 73 7.74 17.33 9.26
C ALA A 73 8.52 16.57 10.37
N THR A 74 8.23 16.82 11.65
CA THR A 74 8.96 16.13 12.73
C THR A 74 8.60 14.65 12.82
N LEU A 75 7.31 14.31 12.68
CA LEU A 75 6.82 12.93 12.67
C LEU A 75 7.39 12.15 11.48
N ASP A 76 7.40 12.78 10.32
CA ASP A 76 7.85 12.16 9.07
C ASP A 76 9.35 11.94 8.96
N SER A 77 10.14 12.59 9.81
CA SER A 77 11.58 12.36 9.87
C SER A 77 11.93 11.01 10.50
N SER A 78 11.02 10.48 11.32
CA SER A 78 11.21 9.21 12.03
C SER A 78 10.60 8.02 11.27
N ILE A 79 9.84 8.26 10.21
CA ILE A 79 9.18 7.22 9.41
C ILE A 79 9.94 7.03 8.10
N PRO A 80 10.58 5.87 7.88
CA PRO A 80 11.33 5.60 6.67
C PRO A 80 10.49 5.74 5.40
N GLY A 81 11.01 6.48 4.41
CA GLY A 81 10.41 6.60 3.08
C GLY A 81 9.12 7.42 2.98
N ILE A 82 8.55 7.91 4.08
CA ILE A 82 7.25 8.61 4.04
C ILE A 82 7.32 9.94 3.27
N ARG A 83 8.45 10.65 3.36
CA ARG A 83 8.68 11.93 2.67
C ARG A 83 8.75 11.79 1.14
N ASN A 84 8.94 10.56 0.65
CA ASN A 84 8.95 10.27 -0.79
C ASN A 84 7.53 10.13 -1.35
N LEU A 85 6.50 10.04 -0.48
CA LEU A 85 5.12 9.97 -0.89
C LEU A 85 4.54 11.37 -1.18
N PRO A 86 3.56 11.48 -2.09
CA PRO A 86 2.73 12.66 -2.22
C PRO A 86 2.09 13.02 -0.88
N ARG A 87 1.86 14.32 -0.62
CA ARG A 87 1.23 14.80 0.64
C ARG A 87 -0.04 14.06 1.02
N CYS A 88 -0.91 13.76 0.06
CA CYS A 88 -2.11 12.97 0.30
C CYS A 88 -1.80 11.55 0.82
N ALA A 89 -0.84 10.87 0.20
CA ALA A 89 -0.46 9.51 0.55
C ALA A 89 0.35 9.42 1.87
N ARG A 90 1.02 10.50 2.29
CA ARG A 90 1.65 10.59 3.63
C ARG A 90 0.62 10.36 4.74
N THR A 91 -0.58 10.91 4.61
CA THR A 91 -1.68 10.68 5.56
C THR A 91 -2.11 9.22 5.58
N CYS A 92 -2.23 8.58 4.41
CA CYS A 92 -2.52 7.14 4.34
C CYS A 92 -1.43 6.28 5.01
N GLY A 93 -0.15 6.63 4.80
CA GLY A 93 0.97 5.98 5.47
C GLY A 93 0.88 6.11 7.00
N ARG A 94 0.72 7.32 7.52
CA ARG A 94 0.61 7.57 8.98
C ARG A 94 -0.58 6.88 9.61
N ASN A 95 -1.75 6.94 8.98
CA ASN A 95 -2.95 6.26 9.46
C ASN A 95 -2.72 4.76 9.61
N MET A 96 -2.02 4.15 8.65
CA MET A 96 -1.74 2.72 8.68
C MET A 96 -0.64 2.30 9.65
N LEU A 97 0.23 3.24 10.07
CA LEU A 97 1.24 3.01 11.09
C LEU A 97 0.78 3.43 12.51
N SER A 98 -0.43 3.96 12.64
CA SER A 98 -0.95 4.47 13.91
C SER A 98 -1.23 3.34 14.91
N GLU A 99 -1.17 3.67 16.21
CA GLU A 99 -1.56 2.78 17.31
C GLU A 99 -2.97 2.21 17.16
N SER A 100 -3.93 3.06 16.79
CA SER A 100 -5.31 2.64 16.60
C SER A 100 -5.43 1.61 15.49
N LYS A 101 -4.73 1.81 14.35
CA LYS A 101 -4.74 0.84 13.27
C LYS A 101 -4.04 -0.46 13.67
N ALA A 102 -2.91 -0.39 14.38
CA ALA A 102 -2.22 -1.59 14.86
C ALA A 102 -3.15 -2.44 15.73
N THR A 103 -3.86 -1.79 16.66
CA THR A 103 -4.83 -2.45 17.55
C THR A 103 -5.99 -3.08 16.77
N GLU A 104 -6.55 -2.37 15.78
CA GLU A 104 -7.60 -2.90 14.89
C GLU A 104 -7.14 -4.12 14.09
N LEU A 105 -5.84 -4.24 13.83
CA LEU A 105 -5.21 -5.35 13.11
C LEU A 105 -4.64 -6.44 14.03
N ASP A 106 -5.00 -6.42 15.32
CA ASP A 106 -4.55 -7.37 16.35
C ASP A 106 -3.02 -7.37 16.56
N CYS A 107 -2.40 -6.20 16.38
CA CYS A 107 -0.97 -5.93 16.58
C CYS A 107 -0.73 -4.90 17.69
N ASP A 108 0.41 -5.00 18.37
CA ASP A 108 0.85 -3.98 19.33
C ASP A 108 1.32 -2.71 18.60
N HIS A 109 1.21 -1.55 19.27
CA HIS A 109 1.72 -0.30 18.71
C HIS A 109 3.23 -0.38 18.44
N GLY A 110 3.62 -0.09 17.20
CA GLY A 110 5.02 -0.19 16.75
C GLY A 110 5.49 -1.61 16.45
N ASP A 111 4.64 -2.64 16.55
CA ASP A 111 4.96 -3.99 16.08
C ASP A 111 4.82 -4.07 14.56
N PHE A 112 5.84 -3.55 13.87
CA PHE A 112 5.90 -3.60 12.41
C PHE A 112 6.05 -5.03 11.89
N GLN A 113 6.55 -5.99 12.68
CA GLN A 113 6.59 -7.39 12.24
C GLN A 113 5.17 -7.96 12.14
N CYS A 114 4.33 -7.71 13.13
CA CYS A 114 2.92 -8.08 13.11
C CYS A 114 2.15 -7.38 11.98
N LEU A 115 2.28 -6.06 11.86
CA LEU A 115 1.61 -5.28 10.81
C LEU A 115 1.95 -5.80 9.42
N CYS A 116 3.23 -6.05 9.16
CA CYS A 116 3.71 -6.48 7.86
C CYS A 116 3.25 -7.87 7.43
N VAL A 117 2.98 -8.79 8.36
CA VAL A 117 2.43 -10.12 8.00
C VAL A 117 0.90 -10.10 7.86
N ASN A 118 0.26 -9.01 8.29
CA ASN A 118 -1.17 -8.78 8.11
C ASN A 118 -1.43 -8.18 6.71
N GLN A 119 -2.23 -8.87 5.90
CA GLN A 119 -2.53 -8.41 4.53
C GLN A 119 -3.34 -7.11 4.51
N ASP A 120 -4.16 -6.89 5.55
CA ASP A 120 -5.02 -5.71 5.66
C ASP A 120 -4.22 -4.42 5.87
N PHE A 121 -2.96 -4.52 6.31
CA PHE A 121 -2.04 -3.38 6.31
C PHE A 121 -1.82 -2.84 4.88
N PHE A 122 -1.50 -3.72 3.94
CA PHE A 122 -1.28 -3.32 2.54
C PHE A 122 -2.59 -2.94 1.82
N PHE A 123 -3.71 -3.60 2.15
CA PHE A 123 -5.01 -3.19 1.62
C PHE A 123 -5.41 -1.81 2.13
N GLY A 124 -5.18 -1.51 3.41
CA GLY A 124 -5.45 -0.17 3.95
C GLY A 124 -4.63 0.93 3.26
N LEU A 125 -3.34 0.71 3.00
CA LEU A 125 -2.50 1.65 2.24
C LEU A 125 -3.05 1.90 0.82
N ARG A 126 -3.38 0.81 0.12
CA ARG A 126 -3.94 0.85 -1.24
C ARG A 126 -5.28 1.58 -1.26
N ASP A 127 -6.20 1.15 -0.41
CA ASP A 127 -7.60 1.58 -0.43
C ASP A 127 -7.71 3.03 0.04
N CYS A 128 -6.93 3.43 1.04
CA CYS A 128 -6.82 4.84 1.44
C CYS A 128 -6.33 5.71 0.27
N THR A 129 -5.28 5.27 -0.44
CA THR A 129 -4.72 6.06 -1.54
C THR A 129 -5.69 6.14 -2.72
N GLN A 130 -6.36 5.04 -3.08
CA GLN A 130 -7.37 5.05 -4.14
C GLN A 130 -8.56 5.94 -3.80
N GLY A 131 -9.04 5.88 -2.55
CA GLY A 131 -10.21 6.64 -2.13
C GLY A 131 -9.95 8.13 -1.91
N ASN A 132 -8.75 8.50 -1.46
CA ASN A 132 -8.46 9.86 -1.00
C ASN A 132 -7.47 10.61 -1.90
N CYS A 133 -6.68 9.91 -2.71
CA CYS A 133 -5.59 10.50 -3.51
C CYS A 133 -5.84 10.29 -5.01
N GLN A 134 -6.83 11.02 -5.55
CA GLN A 134 -7.20 10.95 -6.96
C GLN A 134 -5.99 11.18 -7.88
N GLY A 135 -5.81 10.29 -8.85
CA GLY A 135 -4.71 10.35 -9.83
C GLY A 135 -3.34 9.92 -9.30
N GLN A 136 -3.22 9.53 -8.03
CA GLN A 136 -1.93 9.10 -7.47
C GLN A 136 -1.62 7.62 -7.74
N ASN A 137 -0.32 7.33 -7.82
CA ASN A 137 0.17 5.98 -8.05
C ASN A 137 0.13 5.15 -6.77
N VAL A 138 -0.80 4.19 -6.73
CA VAL A 138 -0.95 3.21 -5.63
C VAL A 138 0.34 2.41 -5.40
N ASN A 139 1.16 2.18 -6.42
CA ASN A 139 2.39 1.40 -6.26
C ASN A 139 3.37 2.12 -5.32
N GLU A 140 3.42 3.45 -5.32
CA GLU A 140 4.35 4.21 -4.45
C GLU A 140 4.06 3.97 -2.98
N ILE A 141 2.78 3.96 -2.57
CA ILE A 141 2.44 3.68 -1.17
C ILE A 141 2.65 2.20 -0.79
N LEU A 142 2.50 1.28 -1.74
CA LEU A 142 2.81 -0.14 -1.52
C LEU A 142 4.32 -0.38 -1.41
N GLN A 143 5.14 0.37 -2.16
CA GLN A 143 6.59 0.35 -2.00
C GLN A 143 7.00 0.94 -0.65
N PHE A 144 6.38 2.03 -0.22
CA PHE A 144 6.57 2.56 1.14
C PHE A 144 6.28 1.51 2.22
N GLY A 145 5.14 0.82 2.14
CA GLY A 145 4.81 -0.27 3.07
C GLY A 145 5.86 -1.38 3.06
N GLN A 146 6.38 -1.73 1.87
CA GLN A 146 7.47 -2.71 1.76
C GLN A 146 8.78 -2.22 2.39
N THR A 147 9.14 -0.94 2.23
CA THR A 147 10.31 -0.34 2.88
C THR A 147 10.21 -0.46 4.40
N ILE A 148 9.07 -0.10 4.99
CA ILE A 148 8.84 -0.27 6.43
C ILE A 148 9.06 -1.72 6.85
N CYS A 149 8.51 -2.68 6.11
CA CYS A 149 8.66 -4.10 6.42
C CYS A 149 10.11 -4.59 6.33
N GLN A 150 10.83 -4.19 5.28
CA GLN A 150 12.23 -4.58 5.09
C GLN A 150 13.12 -4.05 6.19
N GLU A 151 12.94 -2.79 6.59
CA GLU A 151 13.72 -2.17 7.67
C GLU A 151 13.45 -2.82 9.04
N ASN A 152 12.27 -3.43 9.21
CA ASN A 152 11.91 -4.18 10.40
C ASN A 152 12.17 -5.70 10.28
N GLY A 153 12.97 -6.11 9.28
CA GLY A 153 13.42 -7.48 9.12
C GLY A 153 12.37 -8.46 8.57
N VAL A 154 11.25 -7.94 8.05
CA VAL A 154 10.21 -8.75 7.41
C VAL A 154 10.50 -8.84 5.90
N PRO A 155 10.69 -10.05 5.37
CA PRO A 155 10.95 -10.21 3.95
C PRO A 155 9.69 -9.92 3.12
N THR A 156 9.81 -9.09 2.08
CA THR A 156 8.69 -8.67 1.22
C THR A 156 8.62 -9.42 -0.11
N ASN A 157 9.55 -10.35 -0.38
CA ASN A 157 9.40 -11.24 -1.53
C ASN A 157 8.26 -12.23 -1.25
N SER A 158 7.52 -12.60 -2.29
CA SER A 158 6.30 -13.40 -2.16
C SER A 158 6.53 -14.73 -1.45
N THR A 159 7.62 -15.44 -1.76
CA THR A 159 7.96 -16.73 -1.15
C THR A 159 8.20 -16.63 0.36
N GLU A 160 9.02 -15.68 0.79
CA GLU A 160 9.38 -15.49 2.18
C GLU A 160 8.25 -14.83 2.97
N PHE A 161 7.41 -13.99 2.34
CA PHE A 161 6.18 -13.47 2.94
C PHE A 161 5.22 -14.59 3.36
N PHE A 162 4.93 -15.54 2.46
CA PHE A 162 4.06 -16.68 2.78
C PHE A 162 4.64 -17.54 3.91
N LYS A 163 5.97 -17.70 3.94
CA LYS A 163 6.68 -18.44 4.98
C LYS A 163 6.66 -17.70 6.31
N ALA A 164 6.89 -16.39 6.33
CA ALA A 164 6.83 -15.54 7.50
C ALA A 164 5.40 -15.54 8.09
N ARG A 165 4.38 -15.38 7.27
CA ARG A 165 2.97 -15.44 7.69
C ARG A 165 2.60 -16.81 8.26
N ARG A 166 3.00 -17.90 7.59
CA ARG A 166 2.82 -19.27 8.13
C ARG A 166 3.51 -19.44 9.48
N ARG A 167 4.74 -18.92 9.62
CA ARG A 167 5.49 -18.98 10.87
C ARG A 167 4.78 -18.20 11.97
N ALA A 168 4.37 -16.96 11.72
CA ALA A 168 3.65 -16.13 12.69
C ALA A 168 2.36 -16.81 13.20
N LEU A 169 1.59 -17.46 12.31
CA LEU A 169 0.40 -18.23 12.69
C LEU A 169 0.73 -19.41 13.61
N LEU A 170 1.93 -19.98 13.54
CA LEU A 170 2.37 -21.06 14.43
C LEU A 170 2.86 -20.58 15.79
N TYR A 171 3.25 -19.30 15.93
CA TYR A 171 3.72 -18.71 17.21
C TYR A 171 2.60 -18.03 18.01
N ARG A 172 1.42 -17.83 17.44
CA ARG A 172 0.23 -17.25 18.11
C ARG A 172 -0.65 -18.34 18.78
N GLY A 173 -0.04 -19.44 19.22
CA GLY A 173 -0.70 -20.58 19.87
C GLY A 173 -0.23 -20.80 21.31
#